data_AF-A0A8C2VLF2-F1
#
_entry.id   AF-A0A8C2VLF2-F1
#
_cell.length_a   1.000
_cell.length_b   1.000
_cell.length_c   1.000
_cell.angle_alpha   90.00
_cell.angle_beta   90.00
_cell.angle_gamma   90.00
#
_symmetry.space_group_name_H-M   'P 1'
#
loop_
_entity.id
_entity.type
_entity.pdbx_description
1 polymer ?
#
loop_
_entity_poly.entity_id
_entity_poly.type
_entity_poly.pdbx_seq_one_letter_code
_entity_poly.pdbx_strand_id
1 'polypeptide(L)'
;MVFLTTWLWLRNRVSDRYFRIQDVRKHALHFRGRKNRCYLAVTRAFVKCTRAGKLKRRNLRTLWINRITAASQEHGLKYSSFITNLIKSALGDGKEPEGVFSRVVQYH
;
A
#
# COMPACT_ATOMS: atom_id res chain seq x y z
N MET A 1 34.01 -26.57 6.50
CA MET A 1 34.46 -25.85 7.71
C MET A 1 35.42 -26.77 8.43
N VAL A 2 36.73 -26.48 8.41
CA VAL A 2 37.75 -27.35 9.02
C VAL A 2 38.03 -26.84 10.43
N PHE A 3 37.64 -27.60 11.44
CA PHE A 3 37.89 -27.29 12.85
C PHE A 3 39.15 -28.03 13.30
N LEU A 4 40.24 -27.31 13.54
CA LEU A 4 41.53 -27.89 13.92
C LEU A 4 41.63 -28.20 15.43
N THR A 5 40.70 -27.72 16.27
CA THR A 5 40.64 -28.02 17.72
C THR A 5 39.21 -28.06 18.27
N THR A 6 38.96 -28.91 19.27
CA THR A 6 37.66 -29.11 19.95
C THR A 6 37.17 -27.88 20.71
N TRP A 7 38.09 -27.06 21.23
CA TRP A 7 37.78 -25.78 21.89
C TRP A 7 37.16 -24.73 20.96
N LEU A 8 37.52 -24.72 19.67
CA LEU A 8 36.92 -23.83 18.67
C LEU A 8 35.50 -24.26 18.28
N TRP A 9 35.18 -25.55 18.42
CA TRP A 9 33.84 -26.08 18.19
C TRP A 9 32.85 -25.64 19.28
N LEU A 10 33.27 -25.69 20.55
CA LEU A 10 32.45 -25.27 21.71
C LEU A 10 32.10 -23.76 21.69
N ARG A 11 32.87 -22.95 20.94
CA ARG A 11 32.70 -21.48 20.85
C ARG A 11 31.98 -21.01 19.57
N ASN A 12 31.53 -21.93 18.71
CA ASN A 12 30.91 -21.58 17.43
C ASN A 12 29.53 -20.94 17.61
N ARG A 13 29.36 -19.76 17.00
CA ARG A 13 28.09 -19.01 16.98
C ARG A 13 27.23 -19.44 15.79
N VAL A 14 26.13 -20.14 16.09
CA VAL A 14 24.87 -20.29 15.32
C VAL A 14 24.97 -20.79 13.87
N SER A 15 24.56 -22.03 13.65
CA SER A 15 24.50 -22.71 12.34
C SER A 15 23.38 -22.23 11.40
N ASP A 16 22.39 -21.47 11.89
CA ASP A 16 21.16 -21.14 11.13
C ASP A 16 21.22 -19.82 10.35
N ARG A 17 22.39 -19.18 10.26
CA ARG A 17 22.53 -17.90 9.54
C ARG A 17 22.22 -18.07 8.04
N TYR A 18 22.67 -19.18 7.47
CA TYR A 18 22.52 -19.44 6.03
C TYR A 18 21.04 -19.47 5.61
N PHE A 19 20.22 -20.26 6.31
CA PHE A 19 18.79 -20.40 6.01
C PHE A 19 18.05 -19.06 6.12
N ARG A 20 18.30 -18.29 7.18
CA ARG A 20 17.70 -16.95 7.36
C ARG A 20 18.03 -15.98 6.24
N ILE A 21 19.28 -16.01 5.73
CA ILE A 21 19.68 -15.17 4.60
C ILE A 21 18.97 -15.64 3.31
N GLN A 22 18.87 -16.95 3.09
CA GLN A 22 18.17 -17.49 1.92
C GLN A 22 16.68 -17.15 1.93
N ASP A 23 16.02 -17.19 3.09
CA ASP A 23 14.60 -16.82 3.21
C ASP A 23 14.35 -15.37 2.80
N VAL A 24 15.20 -14.44 3.25
CA VAL A 24 15.11 -13.05 2.82
C VAL A 24 15.43 -12.90 1.34
N ARG A 25 16.41 -13.66 0.83
CA ARG A 25 16.85 -13.59 -0.56
C ARG A 25 15.77 -14.06 -1.54
N LYS A 26 14.92 -15.04 -1.16
CA LYS A 26 13.75 -15.48 -1.96
C LYS A 26 12.88 -14.29 -2.36
N HIS A 27 12.63 -13.36 -1.45
CA HIS A 27 11.84 -12.15 -1.72
C HIS A 27 12.59 -11.09 -2.56
N ALA A 28 13.92 -11.16 -2.66
CA ALA A 28 14.75 -10.17 -3.34
C ALA A 28 15.15 -10.57 -4.77
N LEU A 29 14.82 -11.77 -5.23
CA LEU A 29 15.29 -12.34 -6.51
C LEU A 29 14.98 -11.44 -7.72
N HIS A 30 13.79 -10.82 -7.71
CA HIS A 30 13.33 -9.95 -8.79
C HIS A 30 13.88 -8.51 -8.72
N PHE A 31 14.69 -8.18 -7.71
CA PHE A 31 15.30 -6.85 -7.62
C PHE A 31 16.48 -6.69 -8.58
N ARG A 32 16.61 -5.49 -9.13
CA ARG A 32 17.69 -5.16 -10.07
C ARG A 32 19.00 -4.83 -9.35
N GLY A 33 20.12 -5.31 -9.89
CA GLY A 33 21.48 -4.97 -9.44
C GLY A 33 21.79 -5.46 -8.02
N ARG A 34 22.59 -4.70 -7.26
CA ARG A 34 23.03 -5.08 -5.90
C ARG A 34 21.87 -5.26 -4.90
N LYS A 35 20.68 -4.74 -5.20
CA LYS A 35 19.49 -4.83 -4.33
C LYS A 35 19.00 -6.27 -4.14
N ASN A 36 19.29 -7.19 -5.08
CA ASN A 36 18.94 -8.61 -4.93
C ASN A 36 19.76 -9.35 -3.86
N ARG A 37 20.80 -8.72 -3.32
CA ARG A 37 21.69 -9.26 -2.28
C ARG A 37 21.61 -8.48 -0.96
N CYS A 38 20.89 -7.35 -0.92
CA CYS A 38 20.85 -6.47 0.25
C CYS A 38 19.57 -6.66 1.08
N TYR A 39 19.73 -6.99 2.37
CA TYR A 39 18.62 -7.14 3.33
C TYR A 39 17.76 -5.85 3.46
N LEU A 40 18.41 -4.68 3.52
CA LEU A 40 17.73 -3.38 3.68
C LEU A 40 16.77 -3.03 2.52
N ALA A 41 17.00 -3.59 1.33
CA ALA A 41 16.11 -3.35 0.20
C ALA A 41 14.75 -4.04 0.42
N VAL A 42 14.76 -5.26 0.97
CA VAL A 42 13.57 -6.06 1.26
C VAL A 42 12.73 -5.42 2.36
N THR A 43 13.35 -4.98 3.46
CA THR A 43 12.63 -4.32 4.56
C THR A 43 11.94 -3.02 4.11
N ARG A 44 12.64 -2.21 3.32
CA ARG A 44 12.05 -1.00 2.70
C ARG A 44 10.88 -1.33 1.77
N ALA A 45 10.97 -2.42 1.01
CA ALA A 45 9.89 -2.86 0.13
C ALA A 45 8.64 -3.27 0.92
N PHE A 46 8.80 -3.99 2.03
CA PHE A 46 7.66 -4.37 2.89
C PHE A 46 6.99 -3.16 3.53
N VAL A 47 7.76 -2.20 4.07
CA VAL A 47 7.18 -0.95 4.61
C VAL A 47 6.41 -0.18 3.54
N LYS A 48 6.95 -0.11 2.30
CA LYS A 48 6.25 0.51 1.17
C LYS A 48 4.97 -0.24 0.81
N CYS A 49 4.97 -1.57 0.81
CA CYS A 49 3.78 -2.38 0.52
C CYS A 49 2.64 -2.09 1.52
N THR A 50 2.95 -2.06 2.82
CA THR A 50 1.96 -1.75 3.87
C THR A 50 1.38 -0.34 3.71
N ARG A 51 2.22 0.65 3.36
CA ARG A 51 1.77 2.03 3.10
C ARG A 51 0.95 2.12 1.80
N ALA A 52 1.37 1.43 0.75
CA ALA A 52 0.73 1.42 -0.56
C ALA A 52 -0.69 0.83 -0.50
N GLY A 53 -0.97 -0.14 0.37
CA GLY A 53 -2.34 -0.64 0.56
C GLY A 53 -3.34 0.46 0.99
N LYS A 54 -2.92 1.36 1.89
CA LYS A 54 -3.74 2.53 2.29
C LYS A 54 -3.87 3.54 1.16
N LEU A 55 -2.78 3.79 0.42
CA LEU A 55 -2.77 4.74 -0.70
C LEU A 55 -3.61 4.24 -1.88
N LYS A 56 -3.56 2.94 -2.21
CA LYS A 56 -4.36 2.33 -3.28
C LYS A 56 -5.85 2.59 -3.10
N ARG A 57 -6.38 2.43 -1.88
CA ARG A 57 -7.78 2.73 -1.56
C ARG A 57 -8.14 4.20 -1.80
N ARG A 58 -7.25 5.12 -1.43
CA ARG A 58 -7.43 6.57 -1.67
C ARG A 58 -7.39 6.89 -3.17
N ASN A 59 -6.41 6.36 -3.89
CA ASN A 59 -6.27 6.59 -5.34
C ASN A 59 -7.46 6.02 -6.13
N LEU A 60 -7.95 4.83 -5.76
CA LEU A 60 -9.16 4.26 -6.37
C LEU A 60 -10.40 5.12 -6.09
N ARG A 61 -10.54 5.62 -4.86
CA ARG A 61 -11.63 6.55 -4.53
C ARG A 61 -11.56 7.81 -5.38
N THR A 62 -10.39 8.45 -5.48
CA THR A 62 -10.18 9.61 -6.35
C THR A 62 -10.54 9.29 -7.81
N LEU A 63 -10.08 8.15 -8.33
CA LEU A 63 -10.39 7.72 -9.69
C LEU A 63 -11.90 7.57 -9.92
N TRP A 64 -12.61 6.95 -8.98
CA TRP A 64 -14.06 6.80 -9.07
C TRP A 64 -14.77 8.14 -9.04
N ILE A 65 -14.33 9.07 -8.18
CA ILE A 65 -14.89 10.42 -8.12
C ILE A 65 -14.67 11.17 -9.43
N ASN A 66 -13.46 11.09 -10.01
CA ASN A 66 -13.16 11.72 -11.29
C ASN A 66 -14.04 11.15 -12.42
N ARG A 67 -14.25 9.82 -12.43
CA ARG A 67 -15.14 9.16 -13.41
C ARG A 67 -16.60 9.60 -13.27
N ILE A 68 -17.12 9.64 -12.05
CA ILE A 68 -18.50 10.09 -11.78
C ILE A 68 -18.65 11.58 -12.12
N THR A 69 -17.63 12.38 -11.83
CA THR A 69 -17.61 13.81 -12.15
C THR A 69 -17.69 14.02 -13.65
N ALA A 70 -16.88 13.29 -14.44
CA ALA A 70 -16.93 13.34 -15.90
C ALA A 70 -18.31 12.94 -16.44
N ALA A 71 -18.87 11.81 -15.97
CA ALA A 71 -20.20 11.38 -16.39
C ALA A 71 -21.31 12.38 -15.98
N SER A 72 -21.20 12.99 -14.81
CA SER A 72 -22.16 14.02 -14.36
C SER A 72 -22.07 15.28 -15.22
N GLN A 73 -20.84 15.66 -15.64
CA GLN A 73 -20.61 16.81 -16.51
C GLN A 73 -21.21 16.62 -17.90
N GLU A 74 -21.20 15.41 -18.46
CA GLU A 74 -21.89 15.08 -19.72
C GLU A 74 -23.41 15.35 -19.63
N HIS A 75 -23.98 15.23 -18.44
CA HIS A 75 -25.39 15.56 -18.16
C HIS A 75 -25.60 16.98 -17.60
N GLY A 76 -24.57 17.84 -17.62
CA GLY A 76 -24.64 19.22 -17.13
C GLY A 76 -24.70 19.38 -15.61
N LEU A 77 -24.39 18.33 -14.84
CA LEU A 77 -24.44 18.32 -13.38
C LEU A 77 -23.02 18.34 -12.77
N LYS A 78 -22.87 19.00 -11.63
CA LYS A 78 -21.65 18.92 -10.81
C LYS A 78 -21.71 17.69 -9.90
N TYR A 79 -20.56 17.10 -9.59
CA TYR A 79 -20.45 15.92 -8.71
C TYR A 79 -21.14 16.11 -7.35
N SER A 80 -20.98 17.28 -6.71
CA SER A 80 -21.63 17.57 -5.41
C SER A 80 -23.15 17.58 -5.51
N SER A 81 -23.71 18.25 -6.51
CA SER A 81 -25.15 18.28 -6.78
C SER A 81 -25.69 16.88 -7.08
N PHE A 82 -24.95 16.07 -7.85
CA PHE A 82 -25.33 14.69 -8.15
C PHE A 82 -25.41 13.83 -6.88
N ILE A 83 -24.36 13.85 -6.04
CA ILE A 83 -24.29 13.04 -4.82
C ILE A 83 -25.31 13.50 -3.77
N THR A 84 -25.47 14.80 -3.55
CA THR A 84 -26.45 15.33 -2.59
C THR A 84 -27.88 14.95 -2.97
N ASN A 85 -28.22 15.01 -4.26
CA ASN A 85 -29.53 14.58 -4.75
C ASN A 85 -29.73 13.07 -4.59
N LEU A 86 -28.67 12.27 -4.81
CA LEU A 86 -28.71 10.82 -4.60
C LEU A 86 -28.93 10.44 -3.13
N ILE A 87 -28.23 11.10 -2.20
CA ILE A 87 -28.41 10.90 -0.75
C ILE A 87 -29.81 11.31 -0.30
N LYS A 88 -30.30 12.47 -0.77
CA LYS A 88 -31.67 12.93 -0.50
C LYS A 88 -32.71 11.93 -0.99
N SER A 89 -32.54 11.39 -2.19
CA SER A 89 -33.45 10.38 -2.75
C SER A 89 -33.42 9.06 -1.98
N ALA A 90 -32.28 8.68 -1.40
CA ALA A 90 -32.12 7.40 -0.71
C ALA A 90 -32.52 7.45 0.78
N LEU A 91 -32.25 8.56 1.47
CA LEU A 91 -32.40 8.68 2.92
C LEU A 91 -33.41 9.75 3.38
N GLY A 92 -33.94 10.58 2.48
CA GLY A 92 -34.95 11.61 2.77
C GLY A 92 -34.44 12.83 3.55
N ASP A 93 -33.46 12.67 4.45
CA ASP A 93 -33.04 13.69 5.41
C ASP A 93 -32.06 14.73 4.86
N GLY A 94 -31.50 14.50 3.66
CA GLY A 94 -30.57 15.41 2.99
C GLY A 94 -29.27 15.74 3.74
N LYS A 95 -29.02 15.09 4.88
CA LYS A 95 -27.80 15.22 5.67
C LYS A 95 -26.74 14.28 5.12
N GLU A 96 -25.63 14.85 4.66
CA GLU A 96 -24.45 14.04 4.34
C GLU A 96 -23.92 13.40 5.62
N PRO A 97 -23.66 12.07 5.66
CA PRO A 97 -22.97 11.47 6.78
C PRO A 97 -21.57 12.07 6.89
N GLU A 98 -21.26 12.66 8.05
CA GLU A 98 -20.00 13.35 8.27
C GLU A 98 -18.80 12.43 7.96
N GLY A 99 -17.86 12.95 7.17
CA GLY A 99 -16.61 12.25 6.85
C GLY A 99 -16.65 11.33 5.63
N VAL A 100 -17.79 11.15 4.95
CA VAL A 100 -17.86 10.35 3.72
C VAL A 100 -17.36 11.14 2.51
N PHE A 101 -17.90 12.34 2.24
CA PHE A 101 -17.57 13.11 1.03
C PHE A 101 -16.76 14.39 1.30
N SER A 102 -16.80 14.92 2.53
CA SER A 102 -16.22 16.21 2.93
C SER A 102 -14.70 16.34 2.80
N ARG A 103 -13.98 15.24 2.52
CA ARG A 103 -12.51 15.24 2.39
C ARG A 103 -11.99 15.32 0.94
N VAL A 104 -12.90 15.46 -0.04
CA VAL A 104 -12.55 15.48 -1.47
C VAL A 104 -12.60 16.88 -2.07
N VAL A 105 -13.04 17.88 -1.30
CA VAL A 105 -13.09 19.28 -1.74
C VAL A 105 -11.68 19.86 -1.70
N GLN A 106 -10.86 19.54 -2.71
CA GLN A 106 -9.84 20.39 -3.35
C GLN A 106 -9.43 19.73 -4.68
N TYR A 107 -10.30 19.84 -5.69
CA TYR A 107 -9.88 19.82 -7.09
C TYR A 107 -10.40 21.13 -7.67
N HIS A 108 -9.52 22.14 -7.67
CA HIS A 108 -9.67 23.31 -8.53
C HIS A 108 -9.37 22.90 -9.97
#